data_AF-A0A3N7D5Q4-F1
#
_entry.id   AF-A0A3N7D5Q4-F1
#
_cell.length_a   1.000
_cell.length_b   1.000
_cell.length_c   1.000
_cell.angle_alpha   90.00
_cell.angle_beta   90.00
_cell.angle_gamma   90.00
#
_symmetry.space_group_name_H-M   'P 1'
#
loop_
_entity.id
_entity.type
_entity.pdbx_description
1 polymer ?
#
loop_
_entity_poly.entity_id
_entity_poly.type
_entity_poly.pdbx_seq_one_letter_code
_entity_poly.pdbx_strand_id
1 'polypeptide(L)'
;MQQLAARWFRSEQQKLENTGDFPSWLFEAETWVNEQGNQYQEYTRLVSARTALNEGLLEEEDFARDVKRNVAQTLKESGMPMPADARLHARLVLAFREHWLRLSELASQRYEGNWTVQPDVLPHEPLTVEAKRKASKRQTKLLDLFKTYGADKKLNDGDTRGVRKTLDGYEATLKQFIELCGDLPIEKISRETVREYRAYLAQLPAKGDGIRKLSAKQLIAKAEAEGLPRVSAPTIRNKLRALSAVLSHGVRLGVLAENPVIAGGIGRAAAKAAGSRGAASRRRKDYTKDELRSIFTSPIFTQVDWSAPRADFGRAWYWMPLLMFYTGARREELAQLAVRDVLTREGIPCLSILAMPDDDDADRGVKTEGSRRMIPLHPDLVERGFLEYAQSVPAGGQLFPKLKPSPAGFYGANFGKRWAAYLRDVVGLDTSVSPSHGFRHTFKTLCREVGIPEDVHDAITGHAGAGMVARDYGQMPLVRMAAEIARYPSLDVLEDSVQEIQGL
;
A
#
# COMPACT_ATOMS: atom_id res chain seq x y z
N MET A 1 -9.15 12.69 -39.80
CA MET A 1 -9.37 12.89 -41.25
C MET A 1 -8.03 13.01 -41.96
N GLN A 2 -7.26 14.08 -41.78
CA GLN A 2 -5.92 14.22 -42.37
C GLN A 2 -4.97 13.06 -41.99
N GLN A 3 -4.92 12.69 -40.70
CA GLN A 3 -4.15 11.52 -40.26
C GLN A 3 -4.62 10.19 -40.88
N LEU A 4 -5.90 10.05 -41.24
CA LEU A 4 -6.41 8.84 -41.88
C LEU A 4 -6.00 8.78 -43.36
N ALA A 5 -6.11 9.91 -44.08
CA ALA A 5 -5.64 10.04 -45.46
C ALA A 5 -4.12 9.84 -45.56
N ALA A 6 -3.35 10.37 -44.60
CA ALA A 6 -1.90 10.17 -44.51
C ALA A 6 -1.51 8.70 -44.27
N ARG A 7 -2.31 7.94 -43.51
CA ARG A 7 -2.09 6.49 -43.33
C ARG A 7 -2.37 5.72 -44.62
N TRP A 8 -3.48 6.03 -45.29
CA TRP A 8 -3.80 5.46 -46.59
C TRP A 8 -2.68 5.75 -47.60
N PHE A 9 -2.23 7.00 -47.69
CA PHE A 9 -1.11 7.41 -48.55
C PHE A 9 0.12 6.55 -48.33
N ARG A 10 0.55 6.37 -47.07
CA ARG A 10 1.75 5.57 -46.76
C ARG A 10 1.61 4.11 -47.14
N SER A 11 0.42 3.53 -46.91
CA SER A 11 0.12 2.16 -47.32
C SER A 11 0.25 2.01 -48.82
N GLU A 12 -0.35 2.92 -49.59
CA GLU A 12 -0.30 2.87 -51.05
C GLU A 12 1.10 3.22 -51.59
N GLN A 13 1.80 4.20 -51.00
CA GLN A 13 3.20 4.50 -51.32
C GLN A 13 4.08 3.26 -51.13
N GLN A 14 3.95 2.58 -49.99
CA GLN A 14 4.76 1.39 -49.73
C GLN A 14 4.44 0.27 -50.73
N LYS A 15 3.17 0.08 -51.10
CA LYS A 15 2.80 -0.87 -52.16
C LYS A 15 3.43 -0.49 -53.50
N LEU A 16 3.27 0.77 -53.90
CA LEU A 16 3.79 1.34 -55.13
C LEU A 16 5.31 1.18 -55.25
N GLU A 17 6.04 1.53 -54.19
CA GLU A 17 7.50 1.41 -54.15
C GLU A 17 7.97 -0.05 -54.12
N ASN A 18 7.21 -0.96 -53.50
CA ASN A 18 7.54 -2.38 -53.47
C ASN A 18 7.27 -3.09 -54.81
N THR A 19 6.20 -2.71 -55.53
CA THR A 19 5.84 -3.34 -56.81
C THR A 19 6.53 -2.69 -58.00
N GLY A 20 6.94 -1.42 -57.89
CA GLY A 20 7.46 -0.64 -59.02
C GLY A 20 6.40 -0.29 -60.06
N ASP A 21 5.12 -0.51 -59.74
CA ASP A 21 3.99 -0.28 -60.66
C ASP A 21 3.58 1.19 -60.67
N PHE A 22 4.50 2.06 -61.09
CA PHE A 22 4.26 3.49 -61.25
C PHE A 22 3.25 3.83 -62.37
N PRO A 23 3.23 3.13 -63.52
CA PRO A 23 2.30 3.43 -64.60
C PRO A 23 0.82 3.34 -64.20
N SER A 24 0.44 2.46 -63.25
CA SER A 24 -0.95 2.36 -62.79
C SER A 24 -1.48 3.58 -62.03
N TRP A 25 -0.59 4.53 -61.70
CA TRP A 25 -0.92 5.81 -61.06
C TRP A 25 -0.78 7.00 -62.02
N LEU A 26 -0.53 6.76 -63.31
CA LEU A 26 -0.31 7.78 -64.33
C LEU A 26 -1.34 7.65 -65.45
N PHE A 27 -1.45 8.70 -66.27
CA PHE A 27 -2.43 8.82 -67.34
C PHE A 27 -1.74 9.09 -68.67
N GLU A 28 -2.24 8.49 -69.74
CA GLU A 28 -1.74 8.70 -71.10
C GLU A 28 -2.10 10.11 -71.57
N ALA A 29 -1.11 10.85 -72.06
CA ALA A 29 -1.25 12.17 -72.65
C ALA A 29 -1.02 12.09 -74.17
N GLU A 30 0.02 12.75 -74.66
CA GLU A 30 0.36 12.74 -76.08
C GLU A 30 1.12 11.47 -76.49
N THR A 31 0.71 10.92 -77.62
CA THR A 31 1.40 9.83 -78.29
C THR A 31 2.07 10.35 -79.56
N TRP A 32 3.37 10.12 -79.72
CA TRP A 32 4.09 10.45 -80.94
C TRP A 32 4.84 9.23 -81.47
N VAL A 33 5.06 9.25 -82.79
CA VAL A 33 5.80 8.19 -83.47
C VAL A 33 7.16 8.73 -83.86
N ASN A 34 8.23 8.02 -83.50
CA ASN A 34 9.56 8.32 -83.99
C ASN A 34 9.86 7.41 -85.18
N GLU A 35 10.18 8.01 -86.33
CA GLU A 35 10.64 7.29 -87.52
C GLU A 35 12.17 7.19 -87.48
N GLN A 36 12.69 5.97 -87.27
CA GLN A 36 14.10 5.66 -87.50
C GLN A 36 14.21 4.61 -88.62
N GLY A 37 14.33 5.09 -89.86
CA GLY A 37 14.39 4.22 -91.04
C GLY A 37 13.06 3.50 -91.31
N ASN A 38 13.07 2.16 -91.44
CA ASN A 38 11.87 1.34 -91.70
C ASN A 38 11.14 0.86 -90.42
N GLN A 39 11.47 1.40 -89.25
CA GLN A 39 10.82 1.06 -87.99
C GLN A 39 10.06 2.26 -87.41
N TYR A 40 8.79 2.02 -87.04
CA TYR A 40 7.95 2.97 -86.32
C TYR A 40 7.91 2.55 -84.85
N GLN A 41 8.34 3.44 -83.96
CA GLN A 41 8.18 3.26 -82.52
C GLN A 41 7.23 4.34 -81.98
N GLU A 42 6.13 3.89 -81.38
CA GLU A 42 5.13 4.73 -80.75
C GLU A 42 5.53 4.98 -79.28
N TYR A 43 5.56 6.25 -78.88
CA TYR A 43 5.86 6.69 -77.52
C TYR A 43 4.65 7.40 -76.95
N THR A 44 4.13 6.89 -75.84
CA THR A 44 3.06 7.53 -75.08
C THR A 44 3.65 8.22 -73.86
N ARG A 45 3.44 9.53 -73.73
CA ARG A 45 3.82 10.26 -72.51
C ARG A 45 2.81 9.97 -71.41
N LEU A 46 3.31 9.53 -70.26
CA LEU A 46 2.53 9.36 -69.05
C LEU A 46 2.66 10.61 -68.17
N VAL A 47 1.54 11.11 -67.66
CA VAL A 47 1.48 12.30 -66.80
C VAL A 47 0.80 11.99 -65.47
N SER A 48 1.12 12.79 -64.45
CA SER A 48 0.44 12.70 -63.15
C SER A 48 -1.05 13.04 -63.30
N ALA A 49 -1.85 12.56 -62.36
CA ALA A 49 -3.27 12.87 -62.30
C ALA A 49 -3.60 14.35 -62.25
N ARG A 50 -2.77 15.15 -61.55
CA ARG A 50 -2.97 16.59 -61.48
C ARG A 50 -2.81 17.22 -62.86
N THR A 51 -1.81 16.78 -63.61
CA THR A 51 -1.59 17.19 -64.99
C THR A 51 -2.74 16.72 -65.88
N ALA A 52 -3.16 15.46 -65.76
CA ALA A 52 -4.27 14.89 -66.53
C ALA A 52 -5.60 15.65 -66.31
N LEU A 53 -5.92 16.02 -65.07
CA LEU A 53 -7.10 16.84 -64.74
C LEU A 53 -7.02 18.23 -65.37
N ASN A 54 -5.83 18.86 -65.36
CA ASN A 54 -5.63 20.20 -65.92
C ASN A 54 -5.67 20.21 -67.45
N GLU A 55 -5.21 19.13 -68.09
CA GLU A 55 -5.18 18.96 -69.56
C GLU A 55 -6.48 18.37 -70.11
N GLY A 56 -7.45 18.02 -69.26
CA GLY A 56 -8.73 17.43 -69.67
C GLY A 56 -8.63 15.96 -70.09
N LEU A 57 -7.56 15.27 -69.71
CA LEU A 57 -7.32 13.84 -69.97
C LEU A 57 -7.97 12.93 -68.91
N LEU A 58 -8.31 13.49 -67.75
CA LEU A 58 -9.03 12.82 -66.67
C LEU A 58 -10.24 13.65 -66.27
N GLU A 59 -11.43 13.05 -66.32
CA GLU A 59 -12.67 13.70 -65.88
C GLU A 59 -12.74 13.76 -64.34
N GLU A 60 -13.13 14.92 -63.78
CA GLU A 60 -13.21 15.09 -62.32
C GLU A 60 -14.25 14.15 -61.69
N GLU A 61 -15.28 13.74 -62.43
CA GLU A 61 -16.29 12.78 -61.96
C GLU A 61 -15.72 11.37 -61.75
N ASP A 62 -14.90 10.89 -62.70
CA ASP A 62 -14.25 9.59 -62.61
C ASP A 62 -13.18 9.61 -61.52
N PHE A 63 -12.39 10.68 -61.45
CA PHE A 63 -11.41 10.85 -60.38
C PHE A 63 -12.06 10.87 -58.99
N ALA A 64 -13.16 11.62 -58.83
CA ALA A 64 -13.91 11.66 -57.58
C ALA A 64 -14.49 10.30 -57.19
N ARG A 65 -14.84 9.44 -58.17
CA ARG A 65 -15.32 8.07 -57.93
C ARG A 65 -14.23 7.21 -57.30
N ASP A 66 -13.01 7.27 -57.83
CA ASP A 66 -11.86 6.53 -57.29
C ASP A 66 -11.47 7.01 -55.89
N VAL A 67 -11.47 8.33 -55.66
CA VAL A 67 -11.19 8.89 -54.33
C VAL A 67 -12.23 8.41 -53.32
N LYS A 68 -13.52 8.42 -53.66
CA LYS A 68 -14.59 7.92 -52.78
C LYS A 68 -14.45 6.43 -52.49
N ARG A 69 -14.03 5.62 -53.48
CA ARG A 69 -13.74 4.18 -53.28
C ARG A 69 -12.65 4.00 -52.22
N ASN A 70 -11.55 4.74 -52.33
CA ASN A 70 -10.42 4.66 -51.40
C ASN A 70 -10.80 5.10 -49.98
N VAL A 71 -11.63 6.15 -49.86
CA VAL A 71 -12.19 6.59 -48.58
C VAL A 71 -13.02 5.46 -47.95
N ALA A 72 -13.94 4.87 -48.70
CA ALA A 72 -14.82 3.81 -48.21
C ALA A 72 -14.03 2.56 -47.79
N GLN A 73 -13.04 2.14 -48.60
CA GLN A 73 -12.18 1.01 -48.29
C GLN A 73 -11.34 1.26 -47.03
N THR A 74 -10.70 2.42 -46.91
CA THR A 74 -9.86 2.76 -45.76
C THR A 74 -10.67 2.81 -44.46
N LEU A 75 -11.90 3.36 -44.52
CA LEU A 75 -12.81 3.37 -43.39
C LEU A 75 -13.21 1.95 -42.96
N LYS A 76 -13.52 1.08 -43.93
CA LYS A 76 -13.85 -0.34 -43.69
C LYS A 76 -12.68 -1.08 -43.04
N GLU A 77 -11.47 -0.96 -43.59
CA GLU A 77 -10.25 -1.60 -43.06
C GLU A 77 -9.89 -1.09 -41.66
N SER A 78 -10.15 0.20 -41.39
CA SER A 78 -9.91 0.80 -40.08
C SER A 78 -11.04 0.56 -39.07
N GLY A 79 -12.12 -0.13 -39.46
CA GLY A 79 -13.31 -0.36 -38.63
C GLY A 79 -14.04 0.92 -38.21
N MET A 80 -13.95 1.99 -39.01
CA MET A 80 -14.58 3.27 -38.75
C MET A 80 -15.82 3.48 -39.64
N PRO A 81 -16.94 3.98 -39.10
CA PRO A 81 -18.12 4.26 -39.91
C PRO A 81 -17.93 5.49 -40.80
N MET A 82 -18.68 5.58 -41.89
CA MET A 82 -18.75 6.78 -42.72
C MET A 82 -19.31 7.95 -41.90
N PRO A 83 -18.71 9.16 -41.94
CA PRO A 83 -19.25 10.32 -41.24
C PRO A 83 -20.67 10.64 -41.71
N ALA A 84 -21.63 10.69 -40.77
CA ALA A 84 -23.01 11.07 -41.06
C ALA A 84 -23.16 12.57 -41.39
N ASP A 85 -22.24 13.40 -40.90
CA ASP A 85 -22.19 14.83 -41.22
C ASP A 85 -21.59 15.05 -42.62
N ALA A 86 -22.37 15.63 -43.52
CA ALA A 86 -21.98 15.92 -44.90
C ALA A 86 -20.73 16.81 -45.00
N ARG A 87 -20.52 17.75 -44.06
CA ARG A 87 -19.33 18.62 -44.04
C ARG A 87 -18.08 17.83 -43.66
N LEU A 88 -18.20 16.92 -42.70
CA LEU A 88 -17.08 16.05 -42.30
C LEU A 88 -16.75 15.04 -43.39
N HIS A 89 -17.78 14.48 -44.05
CA HIS A 89 -17.59 13.60 -45.20
C HIS A 89 -16.85 14.33 -46.34
N ALA A 90 -17.28 15.55 -46.71
CA ALA A 90 -16.61 16.35 -47.74
C ALA A 90 -15.14 16.64 -47.39
N ARG A 91 -14.84 17.03 -46.14
CA ARG A 91 -13.46 17.26 -45.68
C ARG A 91 -12.60 16.00 -45.72
N LEU A 92 -13.18 14.84 -45.46
CA LEU A 92 -12.47 13.56 -45.55
C LEU A 92 -12.14 13.22 -47.00
N VAL A 93 -13.11 13.36 -47.91
CA VAL A 93 -12.91 13.14 -49.35
C VAL A 93 -11.86 14.09 -49.91
N LEU A 94 -11.90 15.38 -49.56
CA LEU A 94 -10.88 16.35 -49.96
C LEU A 94 -9.48 15.98 -49.45
N ALA A 95 -9.37 15.51 -48.20
CA ALA A 95 -8.08 15.07 -47.66
C ALA A 95 -7.51 13.87 -48.44
N PHE A 96 -8.36 12.91 -48.81
CA PHE A 96 -7.95 11.78 -49.65
C PHE A 96 -7.59 12.21 -51.07
N ARG A 97 -8.36 13.13 -51.67
CA ARG A 97 -8.08 13.71 -52.98
C ARG A 97 -6.67 14.29 -53.05
N GLU A 98 -6.32 15.14 -52.07
CA GLU A 98 -4.99 15.76 -52.02
C GLU A 98 -3.86 14.72 -51.89
N HIS A 99 -4.04 13.70 -51.05
CA HIS A 99 -3.04 12.65 -50.89
C HIS A 99 -2.95 11.76 -52.14
N TRP A 100 -4.05 11.52 -52.83
CA TRP A 100 -4.06 10.73 -54.06
C TRP A 100 -3.31 11.45 -55.18
N LEU A 101 -3.55 12.76 -55.36
CA LEU A 101 -2.80 13.59 -56.30
C LEU A 101 -1.31 13.59 -55.99
N ARG A 102 -0.93 13.75 -54.71
CA ARG A 102 0.48 13.67 -54.28
C ARG A 102 1.10 12.31 -54.59
N LEU A 103 0.33 11.23 -54.49
CA LEU A 103 0.84 9.89 -54.74
C LEU A 103 1.07 9.66 -56.25
N SER A 104 0.19 10.16 -57.10
CA SER A 104 0.36 10.16 -58.55
C SER A 104 1.54 11.06 -58.99
N GLU A 105 1.72 12.23 -58.38
CA GLU A 105 2.91 13.07 -58.58
C GLU A 105 4.19 12.33 -58.19
N LEU A 106 4.19 11.65 -57.05
CA LEU A 106 5.32 10.84 -56.62
C LEU A 106 5.60 9.70 -57.61
N ALA A 107 4.55 8.99 -58.07
CA ALA A 107 4.67 7.94 -59.07
C ALA A 107 5.31 8.45 -60.37
N SER A 108 4.92 9.64 -60.83
CA SER A 108 5.50 10.29 -62.02
C SER A 108 6.99 10.57 -61.83
N GLN A 109 7.39 11.10 -60.67
CA GLN A 109 8.80 11.33 -60.34
C GLN A 109 9.59 10.01 -60.31
N ARG A 110 9.03 8.93 -59.75
CA ARG A 110 9.68 7.61 -59.72
C ARG A 110 9.81 6.99 -61.12
N TYR A 111 8.78 7.13 -61.94
CA TYR A 111 8.77 6.68 -63.33
C TYR A 111 9.85 7.37 -64.18
N GLU A 112 10.07 8.67 -63.95
CA GLU A 112 11.15 9.45 -64.58
C GLU A 112 12.55 9.19 -63.97
N GLY A 113 12.66 8.30 -62.99
CA GLY A 113 13.92 7.96 -62.32
C GLY A 113 14.35 8.93 -61.22
N ASN A 114 13.50 9.86 -60.79
CA ASN A 114 13.78 10.77 -59.68
C ASN A 114 13.36 10.18 -58.32
N TRP A 115 14.34 9.68 -57.58
CA TRP A 115 14.16 9.09 -56.25
C TRP A 115 14.44 10.07 -55.09
N THR A 116 14.86 11.30 -55.37
CA THR A 116 15.27 12.26 -54.35
C THR A 116 14.09 12.98 -53.68
N VAL A 117 12.95 13.05 -54.36
CA VAL A 117 11.74 13.71 -53.86
C VAL A 117 11.14 12.87 -52.73
N GLN A 118 10.96 13.50 -51.57
CA GLN A 118 10.26 12.92 -50.41
C GLN A 118 8.86 13.54 -50.31
N PRO A 119 7.80 12.72 -50.12
CA PRO A 119 6.45 13.24 -50.04
C PRO A 119 6.20 13.97 -48.70
N ASP A 120 5.62 15.16 -48.76
CA ASP A 120 5.20 15.93 -47.58
C ASP A 120 3.89 15.35 -47.01
N VAL A 121 4.00 14.50 -45.99
CA VAL A 121 2.88 13.78 -45.36
C VAL A 121 3.00 13.78 -43.84
N LEU A 122 1.91 14.12 -43.15
CA LEU A 122 1.83 14.18 -41.69
C LEU A 122 2.39 12.93 -41.02
N PRO A 123 3.26 13.03 -39.99
CA PRO A 123 3.90 11.89 -39.33
C PRO A 123 2.88 10.87 -38.80
N HIS A 124 3.31 9.61 -38.66
CA HIS A 124 2.43 8.56 -38.15
C HIS A 124 2.07 8.84 -36.68
N GLU A 125 0.82 9.22 -36.44
CA GLU A 125 0.27 9.42 -35.10
C GLU A 125 -0.96 8.53 -34.86
N PRO A 126 -1.23 8.14 -33.59
CA PRO A 126 -2.45 7.42 -33.25
C PRO A 126 -3.70 8.26 -33.56
N LEU A 127 -4.73 7.63 -34.13
CA LEU A 127 -6.00 8.33 -34.37
C LEU A 127 -6.62 8.71 -33.02
N THR A 128 -7.34 9.83 -32.97
CA THR A 128 -8.01 10.30 -31.75
C THR A 128 -8.93 9.23 -31.13
N VAL A 129 -9.56 8.40 -31.96
CA VAL A 129 -10.39 7.26 -31.53
C VAL A 129 -9.56 6.14 -30.87
N GLU A 130 -8.36 5.86 -31.39
CA GLU A 130 -7.43 4.87 -30.82
C GLU A 130 -6.88 5.37 -29.48
N ALA A 131 -6.51 6.65 -29.39
CA ALA A 131 -6.07 7.28 -28.16
C ALA A 131 -7.16 7.23 -27.07
N LYS A 132 -8.42 7.57 -27.42
CA LYS A 132 -9.57 7.46 -26.51
C LYS A 132 -9.86 6.02 -26.09
N ARG A 133 -9.76 5.05 -27.02
CA ARG A 133 -9.99 3.62 -26.73
C ARG A 133 -8.90 3.03 -25.83
N LYS A 134 -7.65 3.47 -25.97
CA LYS A 134 -6.52 3.10 -25.09
C LYS A 134 -6.68 3.68 -23.69
N ALA A 135 -7.15 4.92 -23.56
CA ALA A 135 -7.48 5.54 -22.27
C ALA A 135 -8.67 4.83 -21.57
N SER A 136 -9.72 4.47 -22.33
CA SER A 136 -10.89 3.76 -21.79
C SER A 136 -10.60 2.33 -21.32
N LYS A 137 -9.58 1.66 -21.86
CA LYS A 137 -9.21 0.28 -21.50
C LYS A 137 -8.38 0.17 -20.23
N ARG A 138 -7.92 1.29 -19.66
CA ARG A 138 -7.01 1.33 -18.51
C ARG A 138 -7.66 2.03 -17.32
N GLN A 139 -8.92 1.70 -17.02
CA GLN A 139 -9.55 2.11 -15.75
C GLN A 139 -8.90 1.32 -14.62
N THR A 140 -7.85 1.87 -14.01
CA THR A 140 -7.17 1.21 -12.90
C THR A 140 -8.14 1.08 -11.73
N LYS A 141 -8.32 -0.14 -11.22
CA LYS A 141 -9.15 -0.41 -10.04
C LYS A 141 -8.37 -0.18 -8.76
N LEU A 142 -9.09 0.05 -7.66
CA LEU A 142 -8.48 0.33 -6.36
C LEU A 142 -7.57 -0.81 -5.87
N LEU A 143 -7.98 -2.07 -6.06
CA LEU A 143 -7.14 -3.22 -5.66
C LEU A 143 -5.94 -3.44 -6.58
N ASP A 144 -6.00 -2.99 -7.84
CA ASP A 144 -4.83 -3.06 -8.72
C ASP A 144 -3.79 -2.01 -8.33
N LEU A 145 -4.24 -0.79 -8.00
CA LEU A 145 -3.36 0.24 -7.41
C LEU A 145 -2.80 -0.19 -6.05
N PHE A 146 -3.56 -0.96 -5.27
CA PHE A 146 -3.07 -1.52 -4.01
C PHE A 146 -1.97 -2.57 -4.21
N LYS A 147 -2.03 -3.39 -5.27
CA LYS A 147 -0.95 -4.35 -5.57
C LYS A 147 0.37 -3.64 -5.86
N THR A 148 0.34 -2.54 -6.64
CA THR A 148 1.55 -1.75 -6.91
C THR A 148 2.06 -1.08 -5.64
N TYR A 149 1.17 -0.51 -4.83
CA TYR A 149 1.54 0.04 -3.52
C TYR A 149 2.19 -1.01 -2.62
N GLY A 150 1.65 -2.23 -2.59
CA GLY A 150 2.18 -3.33 -1.79
C GLY A 150 3.57 -3.78 -2.25
N ALA A 151 3.81 -3.84 -3.56
CA ALA A 151 5.12 -4.14 -4.12
C ALA A 151 6.15 -3.06 -3.76
N ASP A 152 5.83 -1.79 -3.98
CA ASP A 152 6.70 -0.65 -3.63
C ASP A 152 6.99 -0.61 -2.14
N LYS A 153 5.97 -0.85 -1.30
CA LYS A 153 6.16 -0.89 0.15
C LYS A 153 7.15 -1.99 0.51
N LYS A 154 7.01 -3.21 0.00
CA LYS A 154 7.96 -4.31 0.28
C LYS A 154 9.37 -4.03 -0.21
N LEU A 155 9.53 -3.28 -1.31
CA LEU A 155 10.85 -2.88 -1.80
C LEU A 155 11.52 -1.86 -0.87
N ASN A 156 10.78 -0.83 -0.43
CA ASN A 156 11.33 0.25 0.39
C ASN A 156 11.49 -0.16 1.87
N ASP A 157 10.52 -0.91 2.37
CA ASP A 157 10.36 -1.28 3.78
C ASP A 157 10.80 -2.74 4.02
N GLY A 158 11.23 -3.48 3.01
CA GLY A 158 11.50 -4.91 3.13
C GLY A 158 10.24 -5.78 3.31
N ASP A 159 10.31 -7.04 2.87
CA ASP A 159 9.19 -7.98 2.99
C ASP A 159 9.13 -8.66 4.37
N THR A 160 9.03 -7.82 5.41
CA THR A 160 8.96 -8.28 6.80
C THR A 160 7.54 -8.71 7.17
N ARG A 161 7.43 -9.56 8.21
CA ARG A 161 6.13 -9.96 8.80
C ARG A 161 5.27 -8.75 9.21
N GLY A 162 5.89 -7.67 9.69
CA GLY A 162 5.20 -6.42 10.05
C GLY A 162 4.58 -5.73 8.83
N VAL A 163 5.36 -5.60 7.75
CA VAL A 163 4.89 -5.02 6.48
C VAL A 163 3.74 -5.84 5.90
N ARG A 164 3.85 -7.17 5.89
CA ARG A 164 2.77 -8.07 5.44
C ARG A 164 1.49 -7.88 6.25
N LYS A 165 1.57 -7.84 7.59
CA LYS A 165 0.42 -7.56 8.48
C LYS A 165 -0.24 -6.20 8.16
N THR A 166 0.56 -5.16 7.89
CA THR A 166 0.02 -3.84 7.49
C THR A 166 -0.72 -3.92 6.16
N LEU A 167 -0.14 -4.63 5.17
CA LEU A 167 -0.78 -4.82 3.87
C LEU A 167 -2.08 -5.61 3.99
N ASP A 168 -2.12 -6.70 4.76
CA ASP A 168 -3.34 -7.47 5.00
C ASP A 168 -4.44 -6.59 5.63
N GLY A 169 -4.08 -5.73 6.59
CA GLY A 169 -5.00 -4.78 7.21
C GLY A 169 -5.51 -3.71 6.25
N TYR A 170 -4.66 -3.25 5.33
CA TYR A 170 -5.05 -2.31 4.28
C TYR A 170 -5.99 -2.99 3.30
N GLU A 171 -5.64 -4.18 2.81
CA GLU A 171 -6.46 -4.95 1.87
C GLU A 171 -7.87 -5.20 2.42
N ALA A 172 -7.98 -5.63 3.69
CA ALA A 172 -9.27 -5.80 4.35
C ALA A 172 -10.08 -4.49 4.41
N THR A 173 -9.41 -3.36 4.64
CA THR A 173 -10.07 -2.04 4.66
C THR A 173 -10.53 -1.62 3.27
N LEU A 174 -9.75 -1.88 2.22
CA LEU A 174 -10.12 -1.56 0.84
C LEU A 174 -11.25 -2.46 0.32
N LYS A 175 -11.25 -3.75 0.67
CA LYS A 175 -12.37 -4.66 0.37
C LYS A 175 -13.67 -4.16 1.02
N GLN A 176 -13.61 -3.71 2.28
CA GLN A 176 -14.76 -3.10 2.95
C GLN A 176 -15.19 -1.78 2.27
N PHE A 177 -14.26 -0.97 1.77
CA PHE A 177 -14.60 0.21 0.97
C PHE A 177 -15.35 -0.18 -0.30
N ILE A 178 -14.88 -1.17 -1.05
CA ILE A 178 -15.50 -1.66 -2.28
C ILE A 178 -16.91 -2.21 -2.01
N GLU A 179 -17.10 -2.90 -0.89
CA GLU A 179 -18.41 -3.42 -0.50
C GLU A 179 -19.42 -2.31 -0.18
N LEU A 180 -18.97 -1.23 0.45
CA LEU A 180 -19.83 -0.11 0.85
C LEU A 180 -20.12 0.85 -0.32
N CYS A 181 -19.09 1.21 -1.08
CA CYS A 181 -19.11 2.28 -2.09
C CYS A 181 -19.05 1.78 -3.54
N GLY A 182 -18.86 0.46 -3.75
CA GLY A 182 -18.73 -0.16 -5.08
C GLY A 182 -17.29 -0.23 -5.59
N ASP A 183 -17.06 -1.12 -6.58
CA ASP A 183 -15.76 -1.26 -7.25
C ASP A 183 -15.55 -0.20 -8.33
N LEU A 184 -15.38 1.04 -7.88
CA LEU A 184 -15.18 2.21 -8.74
C LEU A 184 -13.75 2.24 -9.32
N PRO A 185 -13.57 2.66 -10.58
CA PRO A 185 -12.27 3.12 -11.07
C PRO A 185 -11.69 4.21 -10.16
N ILE A 186 -10.36 4.23 -9.98
CA ILE A 186 -9.73 5.17 -9.04
C ILE A 186 -10.02 6.64 -9.38
N GLU A 187 -10.20 6.97 -10.66
CA GLU A 187 -10.49 8.33 -11.13
C GLU A 187 -11.93 8.78 -10.77
N LYS A 188 -12.82 7.84 -10.49
CA LYS A 188 -14.20 8.11 -10.06
C LYS A 188 -14.36 8.17 -8.54
N ILE A 189 -13.32 7.86 -7.78
CA ILE A 189 -13.35 8.00 -6.31
C ILE A 189 -13.27 9.48 -5.98
N SER A 190 -14.43 10.08 -5.70
CA SER A 190 -14.57 11.52 -5.46
C SER A 190 -14.50 11.88 -3.97
N ARG A 191 -14.43 13.18 -3.67
CA ARG A 191 -14.53 13.70 -2.30
C ARG A 191 -15.86 13.30 -1.64
N GLU A 192 -16.95 13.24 -2.41
CA GLU A 192 -18.27 12.81 -1.92
C GLU A 192 -18.27 11.31 -1.58
N THR A 193 -17.66 10.48 -2.43
CA THR A 193 -17.50 9.04 -2.15
C THR A 193 -16.76 8.79 -0.83
N VAL A 194 -15.70 9.57 -0.55
CA VAL A 194 -14.96 9.47 0.73
C VAL A 194 -15.80 9.95 1.91
N ARG A 195 -16.65 10.95 1.73
CA ARG A 195 -17.58 11.45 2.76
C ARG A 195 -18.65 10.40 3.09
N GLU A 196 -19.25 9.79 2.08
CA GLU A 196 -20.18 8.67 2.23
C GLU A 196 -19.51 7.49 2.94
N TYR A 197 -18.30 7.12 2.52
CA TYR A 197 -17.53 6.07 3.19
C TYR A 197 -17.31 6.37 4.66
N ARG A 198 -16.93 7.61 5.02
CA ARG A 198 -16.79 8.02 6.43
C ARG A 198 -18.11 7.92 7.19
N ALA A 199 -19.24 8.27 6.58
CA ALA A 199 -20.56 8.15 7.18
C ALA A 199 -20.92 6.68 7.45
N TYR A 200 -20.68 5.79 6.48
CA TYR A 200 -20.85 4.35 6.68
C TYR A 200 -19.96 3.80 7.79
N LEU A 201 -18.69 4.21 7.82
CA LEU A 201 -17.78 3.80 8.89
C LEU A 201 -18.34 4.16 10.27
N ALA A 202 -18.87 5.37 10.46
CA ALA A 202 -19.44 5.79 11.74
C ALA A 202 -20.65 4.95 12.20
N GLN A 203 -21.32 4.27 11.28
CA GLN A 203 -22.46 3.41 11.57
C GLN A 203 -22.05 1.94 11.78
N LEU A 204 -20.82 1.55 11.50
CA LEU A 204 -20.40 0.17 11.71
C LEU A 204 -20.30 -0.17 13.20
N PRO A 205 -20.70 -1.40 13.60
CA PRO A 205 -20.49 -1.88 14.97
C PRO A 205 -19.00 -2.08 15.28
N ALA A 206 -18.58 -1.70 16.49
CA ALA A 206 -17.25 -1.99 17.01
C ALA A 206 -17.10 -3.45 17.45
N LYS A 207 -18.17 -4.03 18.01
CA LYS A 207 -18.25 -5.41 18.54
C LYS A 207 -19.69 -5.91 18.45
N GLY A 208 -19.85 -7.23 18.46
CA GLY A 208 -21.15 -7.91 18.40
C GLY A 208 -21.00 -9.36 17.93
N ASP A 209 -21.96 -10.20 18.28
CA ASP A 209 -21.97 -11.61 17.89
C ASP A 209 -22.43 -11.78 16.43
N GLY A 210 -21.89 -12.79 15.74
CA GLY A 210 -22.27 -13.10 14.35
C GLY A 210 -21.77 -12.12 13.27
N ILE A 211 -20.89 -11.17 13.62
CA ILE A 211 -20.39 -10.14 12.68
C ILE A 211 -19.66 -10.73 11.46
N ARG A 212 -19.11 -11.94 11.56
CA ARG A 212 -18.23 -12.51 10.52
C ARG A 212 -18.93 -13.02 9.26
N LYS A 213 -20.26 -13.13 9.24
CA LYS A 213 -21.04 -13.69 8.11
C LYS A 213 -21.88 -12.65 7.36
N LEU A 214 -21.92 -11.41 7.83
CA LEU A 214 -22.78 -10.37 7.31
C LEU A 214 -21.98 -9.36 6.49
N SER A 215 -22.59 -8.86 5.42
CA SER A 215 -22.02 -7.78 4.61
C SER A 215 -21.91 -6.49 5.45
N ALA A 216 -21.03 -5.57 5.08
CA ALA A 216 -20.87 -4.28 5.75
C ALA A 216 -22.20 -3.51 5.83
N LYS A 217 -23.07 -3.61 4.82
CA LYS A 217 -24.41 -3.01 4.85
C LYS A 217 -25.35 -3.72 5.83
N GLN A 218 -25.32 -5.05 5.87
CA GLN A 218 -26.09 -5.83 6.85
C GLN A 218 -25.64 -5.56 8.29
N LEU A 219 -24.34 -5.33 8.51
CA LEU A 219 -23.79 -4.97 9.82
C LEU A 219 -24.28 -3.61 10.31
N ILE A 220 -24.43 -2.64 9.42
CA ILE A 220 -24.98 -1.32 9.75
C ILE A 220 -26.44 -1.48 10.21
N ALA A 221 -27.25 -2.20 9.43
CA ALA A 221 -28.65 -2.46 9.76
C ALA A 221 -28.79 -3.22 11.08
N LYS A 222 -27.97 -4.24 11.31
CA LYS A 222 -27.93 -4.99 12.57
C LYS A 222 -27.58 -4.09 13.76
N ALA A 223 -26.56 -3.26 13.61
CA ALA A 223 -26.11 -2.39 14.69
C ALA A 223 -27.15 -1.31 15.04
N GLU A 224 -27.97 -0.88 14.08
CA GLU A 224 -29.15 -0.04 14.31
C GLU A 224 -30.26 -0.80 15.04
N ALA A 225 -30.62 -2.00 14.57
CA ALA A 225 -31.67 -2.80 15.18
C ALA A 225 -31.36 -3.23 16.63
N GLU A 226 -30.09 -3.57 16.91
CA GLU A 226 -29.65 -4.10 18.21
C GLU A 226 -28.97 -3.05 19.11
N GLY A 227 -28.88 -1.79 18.67
CA GLY A 227 -28.24 -0.73 19.45
C GLY A 227 -26.74 -0.98 19.75
N LEU A 228 -26.02 -1.66 18.86
CA LEU A 228 -24.63 -2.06 19.09
C LEU A 228 -23.69 -0.84 19.17
N PRO A 229 -22.62 -0.92 20.00
CA PRO A 229 -21.64 0.14 20.10
C PRO A 229 -20.94 0.36 18.75
N ARG A 230 -20.80 1.62 18.33
CA ARG A 230 -20.21 1.99 17.03
C ARG A 230 -18.70 2.11 17.09
N VAL A 231 -18.04 2.00 15.93
CA VAL A 231 -16.57 2.16 15.83
C VAL A 231 -16.11 3.54 16.32
N SER A 232 -14.94 3.55 16.97
CA SER A 232 -14.38 4.79 17.54
C SER A 232 -13.81 5.72 16.47
N ALA A 233 -13.77 7.03 16.75
CA ALA A 233 -13.16 8.02 15.85
C ALA A 233 -11.69 7.69 15.45
N PRO A 234 -10.81 7.19 16.35
CA PRO A 234 -9.50 6.70 15.94
C PRO A 234 -9.53 5.53 14.94
N THR A 235 -10.49 4.60 15.08
CA THR A 235 -10.66 3.49 14.14
C THR A 235 -11.07 4.00 12.76
N ILE A 236 -12.01 4.95 12.69
CA ILE A 236 -12.44 5.60 11.45
C ILE A 236 -11.24 6.30 10.79
N ARG A 237 -10.48 7.08 11.57
CA ARG A 237 -9.25 7.74 11.10
C ARG A 237 -8.29 6.71 10.51
N ASN A 238 -7.99 5.61 11.21
CA ASN A 238 -7.04 4.61 10.73
C ASN A 238 -7.49 3.94 9.42
N LYS A 239 -8.79 3.67 9.25
CA LYS A 239 -9.34 3.16 7.99
C LYS A 239 -9.21 4.17 6.84
N LEU A 240 -9.51 5.44 7.10
CA LEU A 240 -9.30 6.51 6.12
C LEU A 240 -7.81 6.70 5.77
N ARG A 241 -6.89 6.49 6.72
CA ARG A 241 -5.44 6.53 6.46
C ARG A 241 -5.00 5.40 5.52
N ALA A 242 -5.54 4.19 5.66
CA ALA A 242 -5.24 3.09 4.75
C ALA A 242 -5.68 3.41 3.31
N LEU A 243 -6.91 3.91 3.12
CA LEU A 243 -7.40 4.37 1.82
C LEU A 243 -6.52 5.50 1.25
N SER A 244 -6.22 6.50 2.08
CA SER A 244 -5.40 7.65 1.71
C SER A 244 -4.00 7.26 1.27
N ALA A 245 -3.36 6.29 1.94
CA ALA A 245 -2.02 5.84 1.59
C ALA A 245 -1.94 5.28 0.16
N VAL A 246 -2.94 4.47 -0.24
CA VAL A 246 -3.02 3.87 -1.57
C VAL A 246 -3.35 4.91 -2.64
N LEU A 247 -4.30 5.81 -2.37
CA LEU A 247 -4.63 6.90 -3.30
C LEU A 247 -3.46 7.88 -3.47
N SER A 248 -2.70 8.16 -2.40
CA SER A 248 -1.49 8.99 -2.48
C SER A 248 -0.40 8.33 -3.32
N HIS A 249 -0.30 6.99 -3.31
CA HIS A 249 0.58 6.28 -4.22
C HIS A 249 0.14 6.45 -5.69
N GLY A 250 -1.18 6.41 -5.97
CA GLY A 250 -1.71 6.75 -7.29
C GLY A 250 -1.34 8.16 -7.76
N VAL A 251 -1.35 9.14 -6.85
CA VAL A 251 -0.88 10.50 -7.15
C VAL A 251 0.61 10.51 -7.50
N ARG A 252 1.46 9.81 -6.72
CA ARG A 252 2.91 9.72 -7.01
C ARG A 252 3.22 9.04 -8.35
N LEU A 253 2.41 8.07 -8.75
CA LEU A 253 2.52 7.40 -10.07
C LEU A 253 1.96 8.25 -11.22
N GLY A 254 1.35 9.41 -10.95
CA GLY A 254 0.71 10.25 -11.96
C GLY A 254 -0.60 9.69 -12.53
N VAL A 255 -1.16 8.64 -11.93
CA VAL A 255 -2.46 8.06 -12.36
C VAL A 255 -3.66 8.74 -11.71
N LEU A 256 -3.44 9.53 -10.66
CA LEU A 256 -4.43 10.41 -10.03
C LEU A 256 -3.89 11.83 -9.95
N ALA A 257 -4.76 12.82 -10.19
CA ALA A 257 -4.39 14.23 -10.04
C ALA A 257 -4.28 14.66 -8.58
N GLU A 258 -5.20 14.20 -7.72
CA GLU A 258 -5.23 14.51 -6.30
C GLU A 258 -5.73 13.33 -5.46
N ASN A 259 -5.46 13.37 -4.15
CA ASN A 259 -6.02 12.41 -3.21
C ASN A 259 -7.30 12.97 -2.57
N PRO A 260 -8.48 12.39 -2.85
CA PRO A 260 -9.77 12.90 -2.36
C PRO A 260 -9.91 12.87 -0.83
N VAL A 261 -9.18 12.00 -0.12
CA VAL A 261 -9.19 11.94 1.35
C VAL A 261 -8.54 13.17 1.97
N ILE A 262 -7.52 13.71 1.31
CA ILE A 262 -6.77 14.90 1.73
C ILE A 262 -7.47 16.16 1.22
N ALA A 263 -7.78 16.21 -0.07
CA ALA A 263 -8.33 17.39 -0.74
C ALA A 263 -9.70 17.83 -0.18
N GLY A 264 -10.52 16.89 0.31
CA GLY A 264 -11.80 17.19 0.96
C GLY A 264 -11.71 17.56 2.45
N GLY A 265 -10.51 17.61 3.05
CA GLY A 265 -10.33 17.88 4.48
C GLY A 265 -10.85 16.78 5.42
N ILE A 266 -11.39 15.69 4.88
CA ILE A 266 -11.99 14.57 5.63
C ILE A 266 -10.94 13.89 6.52
N GLY A 267 -9.72 13.68 6.01
CA GLY A 267 -8.61 13.16 6.81
C GLY A 267 -8.30 14.03 8.03
N ARG A 268 -8.24 15.36 7.86
CA ARG A 268 -7.98 16.32 8.94
C ARG A 268 -9.14 16.35 9.94
N ALA A 269 -10.38 16.34 9.48
CA ALA A 269 -11.56 16.29 10.34
C ALA A 269 -11.62 15.00 11.16
N ALA A 270 -11.30 13.85 10.56
CA ALA A 270 -11.20 12.57 11.27
C ALA A 270 -10.06 12.57 12.30
N ALA A 271 -8.92 13.18 11.99
CA ALA A 271 -7.82 13.35 12.93
C ALA A 271 -8.21 14.23 14.14
N LYS A 272 -8.89 15.37 13.90
CA LYS A 272 -9.40 16.24 14.96
C LYS A 272 -10.39 15.51 15.87
N ALA A 273 -11.34 14.78 15.29
CA ALA A 273 -12.32 13.98 16.04
C ALA A 273 -11.67 12.84 16.85
N ALA A 274 -10.59 12.23 16.33
CA ALA A 274 -9.85 11.21 17.07
C ALA A 274 -9.05 11.79 18.25
N GLY A 275 -8.62 13.05 18.15
CA GLY A 275 -7.85 13.75 19.19
C GLY A 275 -8.70 14.43 20.27
N SER A 276 -9.98 14.73 20.01
CA SER A 276 -10.84 15.53 20.89
C SER A 276 -11.40 14.79 22.12
N ARG A 277 -10.72 13.75 22.62
CA ARG A 277 -11.11 13.14 23.91
C ARG A 277 -10.86 14.16 25.02
N GLY A 278 -11.91 14.59 25.72
CA GLY A 278 -11.81 15.46 26.90
C GLY A 278 -10.92 14.82 27.98
N ALA A 279 -10.36 15.64 28.87
CA ALA A 279 -9.45 15.19 29.92
C ALA A 279 -10.01 14.02 30.76
N ALA A 280 -11.33 14.00 30.99
CA ALA A 280 -12.05 12.93 31.70
C ALA A 280 -12.09 11.56 30.97
N SER A 281 -11.72 11.49 29.68
CA SER A 281 -11.74 10.27 28.86
C SER A 281 -10.37 9.60 28.71
N ARG A 282 -9.28 10.16 29.27
CA ARG A 282 -7.97 9.49 29.21
C ARG A 282 -7.95 8.33 30.19
N ARG A 283 -8.35 7.16 29.69
CA ARG A 283 -8.16 5.88 30.40
C ARG A 283 -6.71 5.78 30.86
N ARG A 284 -6.51 5.48 32.13
CA ARG A 284 -5.19 5.19 32.71
C ARG A 284 -4.54 4.06 31.89
N LYS A 285 -3.26 4.21 31.58
CA LYS A 285 -2.55 3.31 30.68
C LYS A 285 -1.61 2.36 31.41
N ASP A 286 -1.25 2.70 32.64
CA ASP A 286 -0.41 2.00 33.58
C ASP A 286 -1.24 1.34 34.69
N TYR A 287 -0.74 0.23 35.21
CA TYR A 287 -1.25 -0.41 36.42
C TYR A 287 -0.91 0.41 37.68
N THR A 288 -1.83 0.45 38.65
CA THR A 288 -1.52 0.93 40.01
C THR A 288 -0.72 -0.10 40.80
N LYS A 289 -0.08 0.35 41.88
CA LYS A 289 0.63 -0.55 42.82
C LYS A 289 -0.28 -1.67 43.35
N ASP A 290 -1.54 -1.36 43.68
CA ASP A 290 -2.48 -2.39 44.14
C ASP A 290 -2.83 -3.41 43.05
N GLU A 291 -2.99 -2.98 41.80
CA GLU A 291 -3.22 -3.90 40.69
C GLU A 291 -2.00 -4.77 40.41
N LEU A 292 -0.79 -4.19 40.47
CA LEU A 292 0.46 -4.96 40.39
C LEU A 292 0.54 -5.99 41.51
N ARG A 293 0.17 -5.60 42.74
CA ARG A 293 0.13 -6.52 43.88
C ARG A 293 -0.83 -7.66 43.61
N SER A 294 -2.08 -7.39 43.22
CA SER A 294 -3.05 -8.44 42.85
C SER A 294 -2.54 -9.36 41.74
N ILE A 295 -1.80 -8.82 40.76
CA ILE A 295 -1.20 -9.61 39.68
C ILE A 295 -0.08 -10.50 40.23
N PHE A 296 0.86 -9.98 41.00
CA PHE A 296 2.06 -10.70 41.41
C PHE A 296 1.88 -11.59 42.65
N THR A 297 0.78 -11.45 43.38
CA THR A 297 0.35 -12.39 44.43
C THR A 297 -0.66 -13.43 43.93
N SER A 298 -0.99 -13.41 42.64
CA SER A 298 -1.95 -14.34 42.05
C SER A 298 -1.42 -15.79 42.01
N PRO A 299 -2.30 -16.80 41.85
CA PRO A 299 -1.93 -18.21 41.95
C PRO A 299 -0.73 -18.66 41.09
N ILE A 300 -0.49 -18.02 39.96
CA ILE A 300 0.64 -18.31 39.06
C ILE A 300 2.00 -18.04 39.70
N PHE A 301 2.07 -17.15 40.69
CA PHE A 301 3.29 -16.75 41.40
C PHE A 301 3.41 -17.39 42.78
N THR A 302 2.27 -17.72 43.42
CA THR A 302 2.23 -18.17 44.82
C THR A 302 1.98 -19.67 44.99
N GLN A 303 1.39 -20.36 44.00
CA GLN A 303 1.12 -21.80 44.08
C GLN A 303 2.16 -22.60 43.30
N VAL A 304 2.81 -23.56 43.97
CA VAL A 304 3.90 -24.38 43.41
C VAL A 304 3.48 -25.21 42.20
N ASP A 305 2.26 -25.76 42.21
CA ASP A 305 1.73 -26.64 41.16
C ASP A 305 0.64 -25.97 40.30
N TRP A 306 0.68 -24.64 40.20
CA TRP A 306 -0.29 -23.93 39.38
C TRP A 306 -0.19 -24.34 37.91
N SER A 307 -1.30 -24.77 37.34
CA SER A 307 -1.40 -25.09 35.92
C SER A 307 -2.57 -24.35 35.28
N ALA A 308 -2.33 -23.83 34.08
CA ALA A 308 -3.34 -23.08 33.35
C ALA A 308 -4.46 -24.02 32.85
N PRO A 309 -5.75 -23.75 33.14
CA PRO A 309 -6.84 -24.69 32.84
C PRO A 309 -7.05 -25.01 31.35
N ARG A 310 -6.57 -24.15 30.43
CA ARG A 310 -6.96 -24.18 29.00
C ARG A 310 -5.84 -23.92 28.00
N ALA A 311 -4.61 -23.69 28.45
CA ALA A 311 -3.47 -23.45 27.57
C ALA A 311 -2.14 -23.66 28.31
N ASP A 312 -1.45 -24.74 27.98
CA ASP A 312 -0.11 -25.01 28.50
C ASP A 312 0.95 -24.22 27.74
N PHE A 313 1.35 -23.07 28.28
CA PHE A 313 2.51 -22.30 27.82
C PHE A 313 3.76 -22.56 28.66
N GLY A 314 3.73 -23.57 29.53
CA GLY A 314 4.82 -23.88 30.47
C GLY A 314 5.23 -22.66 31.28
N ARG A 315 6.54 -22.49 31.48
CA ARG A 315 7.12 -21.41 32.28
C ARG A 315 6.94 -20.00 31.68
N ALA A 316 6.44 -19.87 30.46
CA ALA A 316 6.08 -18.55 29.90
C ALA A 316 4.99 -17.86 30.73
N TRP A 317 4.09 -18.64 31.36
CA TRP A 317 3.09 -18.14 32.30
C TRP A 317 3.73 -17.34 33.44
N TYR A 318 4.79 -17.86 34.03
CA TYR A 318 5.52 -17.22 35.14
C TYR A 318 6.43 -16.08 34.65
N TRP A 319 7.27 -16.34 33.65
CA TRP A 319 8.32 -15.40 33.27
C TRP A 319 7.87 -14.24 32.39
N MET A 320 6.90 -14.42 31.50
CA MET A 320 6.50 -13.34 30.59
C MET A 320 5.98 -12.09 31.32
N PRO A 321 5.09 -12.19 32.34
CA PRO A 321 4.66 -11.01 33.09
C PRO A 321 5.80 -10.33 33.85
N LEU A 322 6.69 -11.12 34.49
CA LEU A 322 7.88 -10.60 35.18
C LEU A 322 8.79 -9.83 34.22
N LEU A 323 9.11 -10.43 33.07
CA LEU A 323 9.92 -9.79 32.05
C LEU A 323 9.24 -8.52 31.50
N MET A 324 7.93 -8.55 31.25
CA MET A 324 7.19 -7.35 30.82
C MET A 324 7.27 -6.22 31.86
N PHE A 325 7.18 -6.56 33.16
CA PHE A 325 7.27 -5.60 34.26
C PHE A 325 8.67 -5.01 34.41
N TYR A 326 9.72 -5.83 34.42
CA TYR A 326 11.09 -5.39 34.68
C TYR A 326 11.82 -4.78 33.49
N THR A 327 11.34 -5.04 32.26
CA THR A 327 12.02 -4.54 31.05
C THR A 327 11.21 -3.51 30.27
N GLY A 328 9.90 -3.41 30.54
CA GLY A 328 8.96 -2.67 29.71
C GLY A 328 8.92 -3.13 28.24
N ALA A 329 9.51 -4.29 27.91
CA ALA A 329 9.58 -4.81 26.55
C ALA A 329 8.19 -5.24 26.05
N ARG A 330 8.01 -5.25 24.73
CA ARG A 330 6.73 -5.68 24.15
C ARG A 330 6.58 -7.18 24.32
N ARG A 331 5.34 -7.63 24.53
CA ARG A 331 5.02 -9.07 24.62
C ARG A 331 5.60 -9.88 23.46
N GLU A 332 5.48 -9.41 22.22
CA GLU A 332 6.01 -10.16 21.07
C GLU A 332 7.54 -10.21 21.04
N GLU A 333 8.19 -9.15 21.51
CA GLU A 333 9.65 -9.08 21.60
C GLU A 333 10.18 -10.15 22.58
N LEU A 334 9.50 -10.33 23.71
CA LEU A 334 9.84 -11.35 24.71
C LEU A 334 9.43 -12.76 24.27
N ALA A 335 8.27 -12.90 23.65
CA ALA A 335 7.73 -14.20 23.23
C ALA A 335 8.56 -14.89 22.13
N GLN A 336 9.32 -14.13 21.34
CA GLN A 336 10.17 -14.65 20.26
C GLN A 336 11.62 -14.88 20.67
N LEU A 337 11.99 -14.65 21.94
CA LEU A 337 13.36 -14.83 22.42
C LEU A 337 13.85 -16.27 22.23
N ALA A 338 15.09 -16.40 21.77
CA ALA A 338 15.86 -17.62 21.82
C ALA A 338 16.71 -17.66 23.10
N VAL A 339 17.14 -18.85 23.53
CA VAL A 339 18.00 -18.99 24.72
C VAL A 339 19.30 -18.18 24.56
N ARG A 340 19.88 -18.17 23.35
CA ARG A 340 21.05 -17.35 23.00
C ARG A 340 20.87 -15.84 23.19
N ASP A 341 19.63 -15.35 23.29
CA ASP A 341 19.35 -13.94 23.49
C ASP A 341 19.44 -13.54 24.97
N VAL A 342 19.55 -14.52 25.89
CA VAL A 342 19.90 -14.33 27.29
C VAL A 342 21.41 -14.52 27.41
N LEU A 343 22.14 -13.45 27.71
CA LEU A 343 23.61 -13.47 27.68
C LEU A 343 24.22 -12.54 28.72
N THR A 344 25.51 -12.73 28.98
CA THR A 344 26.30 -11.83 29.84
C THR A 344 27.21 -10.98 28.97
N ARG A 345 27.12 -9.66 29.10
CA ARG A 345 27.98 -8.70 28.40
C ARG A 345 28.60 -7.76 29.42
N GLU A 346 29.92 -7.60 29.38
CA GLU A 346 30.64 -6.75 30.35
C GLU A 346 30.36 -7.14 31.82
N GLY A 347 30.19 -8.44 32.08
CA GLY A 347 29.84 -8.96 33.42
C GLY A 347 28.38 -8.75 33.82
N ILE A 348 27.54 -8.16 32.97
CA ILE A 348 26.13 -7.84 33.25
C ILE A 348 25.22 -8.84 32.52
N PRO A 349 24.39 -9.60 33.25
CA PRO A 349 23.32 -10.40 32.66
C PRO A 349 22.31 -9.51 31.93
N CYS A 350 21.97 -9.84 30.69
CA CYS A 350 21.12 -9.00 29.85
C CYS A 350 20.36 -9.79 28.78
N LEU A 351 19.32 -9.16 28.24
CA LEU A 351 18.56 -9.63 27.08
C LEU A 351 19.00 -8.87 25.82
N SER A 352 19.25 -9.57 24.73
CA SER A 352 19.39 -8.98 23.40
C SER A 352 18.07 -9.07 22.64
N ILE A 353 17.31 -7.98 22.61
CA ILE A 353 15.95 -7.98 22.06
C ILE A 353 15.89 -7.28 20.71
N LEU A 354 15.28 -7.91 19.70
CA LEU A 354 14.95 -7.28 18.42
C LEU A 354 13.76 -6.31 18.61
N ALA A 355 13.96 -5.01 18.34
CA ALA A 355 12.90 -4.02 18.48
C ALA A 355 11.76 -4.25 17.46
N MET A 356 10.51 -4.26 17.96
CA MET A 356 9.29 -4.40 17.14
C MET A 356 8.51 -3.08 17.11
N PRO A 357 7.81 -2.72 16.01
CA PRO A 357 6.98 -1.51 15.94
C PRO A 357 5.78 -1.55 16.91
N ASP A 358 5.28 -0.39 17.34
CA ASP A 358 3.99 -0.29 18.05
C ASP A 358 2.81 -0.37 17.08
N ASP A 359 1.67 -0.92 17.53
CA ASP A 359 0.40 -0.83 16.80
C ASP A 359 -0.11 0.64 16.71
N ASP A 360 0.34 1.53 17.61
CA ASP A 360 0.02 2.98 17.61
C ASP A 360 1.04 3.85 16.83
N ASP A 361 2.23 3.33 16.48
CA ASP A 361 3.29 4.03 15.72
C ASP A 361 3.48 3.43 14.32
N ALA A 362 2.38 3.24 13.58
CA ALA A 362 2.41 2.72 12.20
C ALA A 362 3.15 3.61 11.18
N ASP A 363 3.59 4.81 11.60
CA ASP A 363 4.34 5.77 10.78
C ASP A 363 5.87 5.66 10.91
N ARG A 364 6.38 4.76 11.76
CA ARG A 364 7.83 4.58 11.92
C ARG A 364 8.34 3.58 10.90
N GLY A 365 9.33 4.02 10.12
CA GLY A 365 9.97 3.25 9.04
C GLY A 365 10.54 1.91 9.49
N VAL A 366 10.93 1.09 8.52
CA VAL A 366 11.36 -0.27 8.81
C VAL A 366 12.70 -0.31 9.51
N LYS A 367 12.70 -1.12 10.57
CA LYS A 367 13.81 -1.32 11.47
C LYS A 367 14.49 -2.63 11.12
N THR A 368 15.75 -2.52 10.69
CA THR A 368 16.64 -3.60 10.26
C THR A 368 17.23 -4.36 11.46
N GLU A 369 18.01 -5.41 11.18
CA GLU A 369 18.76 -6.22 12.16
C GLU A 369 19.66 -5.39 13.10
N GLY A 370 20.03 -4.16 12.72
CA GLY A 370 20.68 -3.15 13.57
C GLY A 370 19.80 -2.58 14.70
N SER A 371 18.56 -3.05 14.86
CA SER A 371 17.60 -2.56 15.86
C SER A 371 17.54 -3.42 17.13
N ARG A 372 18.53 -4.29 17.35
CA ARG A 372 18.65 -5.02 18.60
C ARG A 372 19.11 -4.07 19.70
N ARG A 373 18.47 -4.16 20.87
CA ARG A 373 18.88 -3.44 22.07
C ARG A 373 19.25 -4.42 23.18
N MET A 374 20.27 -4.05 23.94
CA MET A 374 20.64 -4.78 25.15
C MET A 374 19.86 -4.22 26.32
N ILE A 375 19.21 -5.09 27.09
CA ILE A 375 18.44 -4.73 28.28
C ILE A 375 19.07 -5.45 29.47
N PRO A 376 19.66 -4.73 30.46
CA PRO A 376 20.18 -5.38 31.65
C PRO A 376 19.05 -6.04 32.43
N LEU A 377 19.33 -7.20 33.03
CA LEU A 377 18.39 -7.86 33.92
C LEU A 377 18.37 -7.17 35.28
N HIS A 378 17.16 -6.99 35.81
CA HIS A 378 16.97 -6.55 37.18
C HIS A 378 17.48 -7.60 38.17
N PRO A 379 18.10 -7.23 39.31
CA PRO A 379 18.59 -8.19 40.32
C PRO A 379 17.51 -9.18 40.78
N ASP A 380 16.29 -8.72 41.05
CA ASP A 380 15.15 -9.61 41.42
C ASP A 380 14.86 -10.72 40.38
N LEU A 381 15.05 -10.47 39.08
CA LEU A 381 14.90 -11.53 38.07
C LEU A 381 15.99 -12.60 38.21
N VAL A 382 17.22 -12.18 38.53
CA VAL A 382 18.36 -13.07 38.73
C VAL A 382 18.14 -13.90 39.99
N GLU A 383 17.78 -13.26 41.10
CA GLU A 383 17.50 -13.91 42.39
C GLU A 383 16.35 -14.93 42.30
N ARG A 384 15.32 -14.64 41.49
CA ARG A 384 14.19 -15.55 41.25
C ARG A 384 14.52 -16.74 40.35
N GLY A 385 15.73 -16.83 39.82
CA GLY A 385 16.18 -18.00 39.07
C GLY A 385 15.98 -17.92 37.55
N PHE A 386 15.91 -16.71 36.97
CA PHE A 386 15.65 -16.57 35.53
C PHE A 386 16.79 -17.13 34.68
N LEU A 387 18.04 -16.98 35.13
CA LEU A 387 19.22 -17.48 34.40
C LEU A 387 19.26 -19.01 34.43
N GLU A 388 18.93 -19.62 35.55
CA GLU A 388 18.81 -21.06 35.78
C GLU A 388 17.71 -21.63 34.89
N TYR A 389 16.58 -20.92 34.79
CA TYR A 389 15.54 -21.28 33.84
C TYR A 389 16.06 -21.27 32.40
N ALA A 390 16.71 -20.18 31.97
CA ALA A 390 17.26 -20.09 30.62
C ALA A 390 18.26 -21.22 30.31
N GLN A 391 19.08 -21.60 31.29
CA GLN A 391 20.03 -22.72 31.18
C GLN A 391 19.35 -24.10 31.15
N SER A 392 18.17 -24.26 31.76
CA SER A 392 17.41 -25.51 31.75
C SER A 392 16.74 -25.82 30.40
N VAL A 393 16.64 -24.82 29.52
CA VAL A 393 16.00 -24.94 28.20
C VAL A 393 17.09 -25.21 27.14
N PRO A 394 16.82 -26.02 26.09
CA PRO A 394 17.84 -26.31 25.08
C PRO A 394 18.46 -25.06 24.45
N ALA A 395 19.78 -24.95 24.49
CA ALA A 395 20.53 -23.74 24.08
C ALA A 395 20.26 -23.27 22.63
N GLY A 396 20.00 -24.21 21.71
CA GLY A 396 19.65 -23.90 20.32
C GLY A 396 18.18 -23.52 20.08
N GLY A 397 17.36 -23.54 21.13
CA GLY A 397 15.91 -23.40 21.05
C GLY A 397 15.37 -22.03 21.43
N GLN A 398 14.04 -21.94 21.44
CA GLN A 398 13.30 -20.80 21.97
C GLN A 398 13.38 -20.77 23.49
N LEU A 399 13.46 -19.58 24.07
CA LEU A 399 13.41 -19.40 25.53
C LEU A 399 12.08 -19.92 26.11
N PHE A 400 10.99 -19.83 25.34
CA PHE A 400 9.67 -20.34 25.71
C PHE A 400 9.16 -21.41 24.70
N PRO A 401 9.62 -22.67 24.77
CA PRO A 401 9.37 -23.70 23.75
C PRO A 401 7.91 -24.07 23.49
N LYS A 402 7.03 -23.83 24.48
CA LYS A 402 5.59 -24.10 24.38
C LYS A 402 4.80 -22.97 23.74
N LEU A 403 5.39 -21.80 23.50
CA LEU A 403 4.75 -20.76 22.68
C LEU A 403 4.78 -21.18 21.22
N LYS A 404 3.61 -21.20 20.58
CA LYS A 404 3.47 -21.52 19.16
C LYS A 404 3.11 -20.27 18.38
N PRO A 405 3.70 -20.07 17.19
CA PRO A 405 3.37 -18.92 16.37
C PRO A 405 1.91 -19.00 15.91
N SER A 406 1.24 -17.85 15.86
CA SER A 406 -0.05 -17.71 15.16
C SER A 406 0.13 -17.92 13.65
N PRO A 407 -0.96 -18.05 12.86
CA PRO A 407 -0.85 -18.14 11.40
C PRO A 407 -0.07 -16.98 10.75
N ALA A 408 -0.08 -15.81 11.38
CA ALA A 408 0.70 -14.64 10.97
C ALA A 408 2.16 -14.64 11.50
N GLY A 409 2.61 -15.74 12.09
CA GLY A 409 3.96 -15.94 12.61
C GLY A 409 4.23 -15.36 14.00
N PHE A 410 3.25 -14.80 14.71
CA PHE A 410 3.44 -14.14 16.02
C PHE A 410 3.36 -15.12 17.21
N TYR A 411 4.39 -15.19 18.05
CA TYR A 411 4.50 -16.12 19.19
C TYR A 411 3.70 -15.66 20.43
N GLY A 412 3.62 -14.35 20.66
CA GLY A 412 2.94 -13.78 21.82
C GLY A 412 1.43 -13.66 21.65
N ALA A 413 0.89 -13.83 20.44
CA ALA A 413 -0.52 -13.54 20.14
C ALA A 413 -1.50 -14.39 20.96
N ASN A 414 -1.25 -15.70 21.08
CA ASN A 414 -2.10 -16.61 21.86
C ASN A 414 -1.89 -16.44 23.36
N PHE A 415 -0.64 -16.26 23.80
CA PHE A 415 -0.31 -15.93 25.18
C PHE A 415 -1.08 -14.71 25.65
N GLY A 416 -1.04 -13.60 24.91
CA GLY A 416 -1.72 -12.36 25.29
C GLY A 416 -3.23 -12.48 25.44
N LYS A 417 -3.90 -13.30 24.62
CA LYS A 417 -5.34 -13.57 24.76
C LYS A 417 -5.65 -14.31 26.05
N ARG A 418 -4.82 -15.30 26.41
CA ARG A 418 -5.01 -16.11 27.61
C ARG A 418 -4.57 -15.37 28.86
N TRP A 419 -3.52 -14.56 28.79
CA TRP A 419 -3.11 -13.64 29.85
C TRP A 419 -4.23 -12.63 30.17
N ALA A 420 -4.86 -12.06 29.15
CA ALA A 420 -6.01 -11.17 29.35
C ALA A 420 -7.21 -11.89 30.01
N ALA A 421 -7.42 -13.17 29.70
CA ALA A 421 -8.44 -13.99 30.38
C ALA A 421 -8.02 -14.31 31.82
N TYR A 422 -6.75 -14.63 32.06
CA TYR A 422 -6.22 -14.88 33.40
C TYR A 422 -6.39 -13.67 34.33
N LEU A 423 -6.00 -12.48 33.87
CA LEU A 423 -6.19 -11.24 34.64
C LEU A 423 -7.66 -10.98 34.99
N ARG A 424 -8.59 -11.31 34.10
CA ARG A 424 -10.02 -11.09 34.34
C ARG A 424 -10.63 -12.16 35.23
N ASP A 425 -10.41 -13.42 34.88
CA ASP A 425 -11.19 -14.55 35.39
C ASP A 425 -10.54 -15.17 36.65
N VAL A 426 -9.22 -15.01 36.82
CA VAL A 426 -8.48 -15.57 37.97
C VAL A 426 -8.03 -14.47 38.94
N VAL A 427 -7.44 -13.39 38.42
CA VAL A 427 -7.01 -12.25 39.26
C VAL A 427 -8.20 -11.37 39.66
N GLY A 428 -9.30 -11.38 38.89
CA GLY A 428 -10.47 -10.55 39.18
C GLY A 428 -10.24 -9.06 38.88
N LEU A 429 -9.32 -8.73 37.97
CA LEU A 429 -8.89 -7.37 37.71
C LEU A 429 -9.90 -6.61 36.83
N ASP A 430 -10.68 -5.70 37.42
CA ASP A 430 -11.53 -4.77 36.69
C ASP A 430 -10.78 -3.49 36.33
N THR A 431 -10.12 -3.51 35.17
CA THR A 431 -9.28 -2.39 34.73
C THR A 431 -9.41 -2.12 33.25
N SER A 432 -9.27 -0.85 32.87
CA SER A 432 -9.22 -0.42 31.47
C SER A 432 -7.81 -0.47 30.86
N VAL A 433 -6.81 -0.81 31.68
CA VAL A 433 -5.40 -0.95 31.32
C VAL A 433 -5.23 -2.13 30.35
N SER A 434 -4.34 -1.96 29.37
CA SER A 434 -4.04 -3.04 28.43
C SER A 434 -3.32 -4.19 29.15
N PRO A 435 -3.80 -5.46 29.04
CA PRO A 435 -3.22 -6.62 29.72
C PRO A 435 -1.70 -6.81 29.58
N SER A 436 -1.14 -6.37 28.45
CA SER A 436 0.31 -6.47 28.18
C SER A 436 0.98 -5.09 28.10
N HIS A 437 0.39 -4.13 27.37
CA HIS A 437 1.00 -2.79 27.25
C HIS A 437 0.92 -1.98 28.55
N GLY A 438 0.06 -2.37 29.49
CA GLY A 438 0.01 -1.81 30.84
C GLY A 438 1.36 -1.86 31.54
N PHE A 439 2.05 -2.99 31.49
CA PHE A 439 3.37 -3.15 32.08
C PHE A 439 4.41 -2.18 31.53
N ARG A 440 4.38 -1.90 30.21
CA ARG A 440 5.31 -0.94 29.59
C ARG A 440 5.04 0.50 30.06
N HIS A 441 3.77 0.87 30.22
CA HIS A 441 3.41 2.17 30.77
C HIS A 441 3.80 2.26 32.25
N THR A 442 3.49 1.22 33.03
CA THR A 442 3.89 1.09 34.42
C THR A 442 5.41 1.19 34.59
N PHE A 443 6.19 0.50 33.77
CA PHE A 443 7.65 0.57 33.77
C PHE A 443 8.13 2.01 33.67
N LYS A 444 7.64 2.76 32.67
CA LYS A 444 7.97 4.18 32.51
C LYS A 444 7.50 5.04 33.69
N THR A 445 6.32 4.76 34.25
CA THR A 445 5.81 5.49 35.43
C THR A 445 6.70 5.26 36.65
N LEU A 446 7.04 4.00 36.96
CA LEU A 446 7.89 3.65 38.11
C LEU A 446 9.34 4.11 37.93
N CYS A 447 9.88 4.08 36.70
CA CYS A 447 11.18 4.70 36.41
C CYS A 447 11.20 6.19 36.78
N ARG A 448 10.13 6.94 36.44
CA ARG A 448 10.03 8.35 36.82
C ARG A 448 9.90 8.54 38.33
N GLU A 449 9.14 7.67 39.00
CA GLU A 449 8.94 7.70 40.45
C GLU A 449 10.28 7.58 41.21
N VAL A 450 11.15 6.66 40.77
CA VAL A 450 12.45 6.44 41.42
C VAL A 450 13.59 7.28 40.83
N GLY A 451 13.29 8.18 39.90
CA GLY A 451 14.25 9.12 39.32
C GLY A 451 15.25 8.52 38.32
N ILE A 452 14.85 7.49 37.57
CA ILE A 452 15.62 6.96 36.43
C ILE A 452 15.45 7.93 35.24
N PRO A 453 16.55 8.43 34.64
CA PRO A 453 16.50 9.38 33.53
C PRO A 453 15.70 8.90 32.30
N GLU A 454 15.08 9.84 31.58
CA GLU A 454 14.21 9.53 30.43
C GLU A 454 14.96 8.81 29.31
N ASP A 455 16.16 9.27 29.00
CA ASP A 455 17.04 8.69 27.99
C ASP A 455 17.41 7.24 28.32
N VAL A 456 17.64 6.91 29.60
CA VAL A 456 17.93 5.54 30.07
C VAL A 456 16.69 4.65 29.89
N HIS A 457 15.53 5.06 30.39
CA HIS A 457 14.34 4.21 30.28
C HIS A 457 13.82 4.14 28.83
N ASP A 458 14.08 5.15 28.00
CA ASP A 458 13.81 5.12 26.56
C ASP A 458 14.77 4.20 25.80
N ALA A 459 16.04 4.13 26.20
CA ALA A 459 16.98 3.14 25.67
C ALA A 459 16.52 1.71 25.98
N ILE A 460 16.16 1.43 27.24
CA ILE A 460 15.65 0.12 27.69
C ILE A 460 14.37 -0.26 26.96
N THR A 461 13.42 0.67 26.82
CA THR A 461 12.14 0.40 26.17
C THR A 461 12.21 0.45 24.64
N GLY A 462 13.30 0.94 24.04
CA GLY A 462 13.45 1.09 22.58
C GLY A 462 12.69 2.27 21.99
N HIS A 463 12.53 3.36 22.76
CA HIS A 463 12.04 4.67 22.31
C HIS A 463 13.16 5.69 22.06
N ALA A 464 14.43 5.32 22.26
CA ALA A 464 15.56 6.17 21.85
C ALA A 464 15.39 6.60 20.37
N GLY A 465 15.43 7.90 20.11
CA GLY A 465 15.22 8.49 18.78
C GLY A 465 13.80 9.00 18.47
N ALA A 466 12.83 8.92 19.39
CA ALA A 466 11.52 9.53 19.19
C ALA A 466 11.59 11.08 19.30
N GLY A 467 11.92 11.75 18.19
CA GLY A 467 11.59 13.17 17.98
C GLY A 467 12.71 14.20 18.17
N MET A 468 13.97 13.82 18.41
CA MET A 468 15.09 14.77 18.45
C MET A 468 16.38 14.15 17.91
N VAL A 469 16.95 14.76 16.87
CA VAL A 469 18.24 14.40 16.21
C VAL A 469 19.41 14.37 17.19
N ALA A 470 19.34 15.12 18.30
CA ALA A 470 20.36 15.13 19.34
C ALA A 470 20.49 13.80 20.13
N ARG A 471 19.45 12.94 20.12
CA ARG A 471 19.46 11.63 20.81
C ARG A 471 20.08 10.49 19.99
N ASP A 472 20.50 10.77 18.74
CA ASP A 472 21.16 9.79 17.86
C ASP A 472 22.69 9.73 18.05
N TYR A 473 23.28 10.57 18.91
CA TYR A 473 24.71 10.55 19.23
C TYR A 473 25.02 9.67 20.44
N GLY A 474 25.63 8.51 20.18
CA GLY A 474 26.11 7.57 21.19
C GLY A 474 25.08 6.50 21.60
N GLN A 475 25.56 5.29 21.87
CA GLN A 475 24.72 4.23 22.46
C GLN A 475 24.70 4.39 23.98
N MET A 476 23.51 4.29 24.60
CA MET A 476 23.38 4.27 26.06
C MET A 476 24.21 3.10 26.64
N PRO A 477 25.21 3.35 27.50
CA PRO A 477 26.08 2.29 28.00
C PRO A 477 25.30 1.26 28.83
N LEU A 478 25.58 -0.04 28.62
CA LEU A 478 24.92 -1.13 29.34
C LEU A 478 25.11 -1.01 30.86
N VAL A 479 26.32 -0.67 31.29
CA VAL A 479 26.66 -0.43 32.70
C VAL A 479 25.80 0.68 33.31
N ARG A 480 25.53 1.76 32.56
CA ARG A 480 24.65 2.84 33.03
C ARG A 480 23.22 2.36 33.18
N MET A 481 22.70 1.62 32.19
CA MET A 481 21.35 1.04 32.30
C MET A 481 21.25 0.06 33.47
N ALA A 482 22.29 -0.72 33.74
CA ALA A 482 22.30 -1.71 34.84
C ALA A 482 22.32 -1.03 36.22
N ALA A 483 23.11 0.04 36.38
CA ALA A 483 23.11 0.82 37.62
C ALA A 483 21.74 1.47 37.90
N GLU A 484 21.07 1.98 36.87
CA GLU A 484 19.76 2.61 37.02
C GLU A 484 18.63 1.59 37.21
N ILE A 485 18.66 0.46 36.50
CA ILE A 485 17.61 -0.56 36.63
C ILE A 485 17.59 -1.16 38.04
N ALA A 486 18.72 -1.22 38.73
CA ALA A 486 18.78 -1.66 40.13
C ALA A 486 18.00 -0.75 41.11
N ARG A 487 17.65 0.47 40.70
CA ARG A 487 16.79 1.39 41.47
C ARG A 487 15.30 1.19 41.19
N TYR A 488 14.96 0.43 40.15
CA TYR A 488 13.57 0.06 39.86
C TYR A 488 13.05 -0.82 41.00
N PRO A 489 11.77 -0.70 41.41
CA PRO A 489 11.28 -1.43 42.57
C PRO A 489 11.25 -2.95 42.34
N SER A 490 11.80 -3.70 43.30
CA SER A 490 11.61 -5.14 43.41
C SER A 490 10.15 -5.48 43.75
N LEU A 491 9.71 -6.69 43.42
CA LEU A 491 8.36 -7.17 43.73
C LEU A 491 8.10 -7.22 45.23
N ASP A 492 9.07 -7.63 46.04
CA ASP A 492 8.90 -7.79 47.49
C ASP A 492 8.57 -6.45 48.17
N VAL A 493 9.13 -5.34 47.68
CA VAL A 493 8.82 -3.97 48.15
C VAL A 493 7.36 -3.57 47.83
N LEU A 494 6.76 -4.18 46.80
CA LEU A 494 5.33 -4.00 46.50
C LEU A 494 4.43 -4.85 47.42
N GLU A 495 4.97 -5.90 48.05
CA GLU A 495 4.27 -6.80 48.97
C GLU A 495 4.30 -6.30 50.43
N ASP A 496 5.42 -5.76 50.91
CA ASP A 496 5.64 -5.37 52.32
C ASP A 496 4.77 -4.20 52.82
N SER A 497 4.25 -3.37 51.91
CA SER A 497 3.34 -2.26 52.25
C SER A 497 1.96 -2.71 52.80
N VAL A 498 1.71 -4.01 52.91
CA VAL A 498 0.49 -4.60 53.50
C VAL A 498 0.65 -4.91 54.99
N GLN A 499 1.84 -5.26 55.47
CA GLN A 499 2.02 -5.60 56.89
C GLN A 499 1.90 -4.36 57.80
N GLU A 500 2.29 -3.17 57.30
CA GLU A 500 2.13 -1.92 58.04
C GLU A 500 0.67 -1.42 58.09
N ILE A 501 -0.17 -1.77 57.11
CA ILE A 501 -1.58 -1.32 57.05
C ILE A 501 -2.53 -2.30 57.77
N GLN A 502 -2.17 -3.58 57.85
CA GLN A 502 -2.92 -4.58 58.63
C GLN A 502 -2.47 -4.67 60.11
N GLY A 503 -1.39 -3.98 60.47
CA GLY A 503 -0.85 -3.89 61.84
C GLY A 503 -1.16 -2.57 62.58
N LEU A 504 -1.99 -1.70 62.00
CA LEU A 504 -2.57 -0.49 62.62
C LEU A 504 -4.09 -0.65 62.69
#